data_AF-A0A9D1AVX6-F1
#
_entry.id   AF-A0A9D1AVX6-F1
#
_cell.length_a   1.000
_cell.length_b   1.000
_cell.length_c   1.000
_cell.angle_alpha   90.00
_cell.angle_beta   90.00
_cell.angle_gamma   90.00
#
_symmetry.space_group_name_H-M   'P 1'
#
loop_
_entity.id
_entity.type
_entity.pdbx_description
1 polymer ?
#
loop_
_entity_poly.entity_id
_entity_poly.type
_entity_poly.pdbx_seq_one_letter_code
_entity_poly.pdbx_strand_id
1 'polypeptide(L)'
;MTCAEAQRWLLTRSIGAFGEIAPHLGSCDRCRRLSERIIEDEARIDAELEGFAQAGGFAAAWSAAEGEHAPTEPRRTSMYGWIAGMAAAATLAFAVSPGLRPDPGGLVPTDPLGACAELAPLEPLAVAGQLDEAQLECLSSRLDTLELPLSEQIEISRLQMVHLWSLGDRARWEQVVRHHLDQIDDSDPDLAYKLALYLSKGGPGATEEVLRYSQLALDHRAAWTGGRSVEGLDRLYRLRARASMSAWQAAADEVTRERWRARALACAREWSEHARTLGRERSEAQQMCEGLGAPCE
;
A
#
# COMPACT_ATOMS: atom_id res chain seq x y z
N MET A 1 21.67 3.78 21.88
CA MET A 1 20.83 4.17 20.74
C MET A 1 20.52 5.65 20.81
N THR A 2 20.89 6.41 19.78
CA THR A 2 20.55 7.83 19.63
C THR A 2 19.11 7.99 19.14
N CYS A 3 18.55 9.21 19.23
CA CYS A 3 17.21 9.47 18.68
C CYS A 3 17.14 9.24 17.16
N ALA A 4 18.22 9.53 16.43
CA ALA A 4 18.27 9.33 14.98
C ALA A 4 18.26 7.83 14.63
N GLU A 5 19.07 7.02 15.32
CA GLU A 5 19.06 5.56 15.17
C GLU A 5 17.69 4.98 15.53
N ALA A 6 17.09 5.46 16.61
CA ALA A 6 15.77 5.06 17.05
C ALA A 6 14.69 5.38 16.01
N GLN A 7 14.70 6.58 15.43
CA GLN A 7 13.76 7.00 14.39
C GLN A 7 13.96 6.19 13.10
N ARG A 8 15.21 5.98 12.67
CA ARG A 8 15.52 5.12 11.52
C ARG A 8 15.00 3.71 11.75
N TRP A 9 15.23 3.16 12.94
CA TRP A 9 14.73 1.85 13.33
C TRP A 9 13.19 1.80 13.24
N LEU A 10 12.49 2.80 13.82
CA LEU A 10 11.02 2.87 13.81
C LEU A 10 10.41 2.95 12.40
N LEU A 11 11.11 3.56 11.45
CA LEU A 11 10.63 3.78 10.10
C LEU A 11 11.00 2.65 9.12
N THR A 12 12.05 1.88 9.43
CA THR A 12 12.59 0.84 8.53
C THR A 12 12.24 -0.58 8.96
N ARG A 13 12.00 -0.81 10.25
CA ARG A 13 11.59 -2.11 10.80
C ARG A 13 10.08 -2.15 10.99
N SER A 14 9.48 -3.32 10.81
CA SER A 14 8.08 -3.51 11.17
C SER A 14 7.88 -3.27 12.68
N ILE A 15 6.72 -2.70 13.04
CA ILE A 15 6.33 -2.29 14.41
C ILE A 15 6.39 -3.49 15.41
N GLY A 16 6.64 -4.71 14.94
CA GLY A 16 6.73 -5.94 15.75
C GLY A 16 8.03 -6.14 16.51
N ALA A 17 9.09 -5.45 16.15
CA ALA A 17 10.39 -5.62 16.78
C ALA A 17 10.69 -4.58 17.89
N PHE A 18 9.67 -3.88 18.41
CA PHE A 18 9.86 -2.79 19.38
C PHE A 18 10.57 -3.20 20.68
N GLY A 19 10.70 -4.49 20.97
CA GLY A 19 11.48 -4.98 22.09
C GLY A 19 12.93 -4.45 22.08
N GLU A 20 13.55 -4.28 20.91
CA GLU A 20 14.92 -3.79 20.77
C GLU A 20 15.06 -2.30 21.13
N ILE A 21 14.00 -1.51 20.96
CA ILE A 21 13.99 -0.05 21.16
C ILE A 21 13.23 0.38 22.43
N ALA A 22 12.55 -0.56 23.10
CA ALA A 22 11.71 -0.28 24.27
C ALA A 22 12.42 0.55 25.37
N PRO A 23 13.70 0.30 25.73
CA PRO A 23 14.41 1.16 26.70
C PRO A 23 14.55 2.62 26.23
N HIS A 24 14.71 2.85 24.93
CA HIS A 24 14.78 4.19 24.36
C HIS A 24 13.40 4.85 24.31
N LEU A 25 12.35 4.12 23.94
CA LEU A 25 10.98 4.64 23.96
C LEU A 25 10.52 5.03 25.37
N GLY A 26 11.00 4.32 26.40
CA GLY A 26 10.74 4.67 27.81
C GLY A 26 11.48 5.92 28.30
N SER A 27 12.54 6.36 27.62
CA SER A 27 13.36 7.51 28.02
C SER A 27 13.27 8.73 27.08
N CYS A 28 12.64 8.58 25.91
CA CYS A 28 12.54 9.63 24.90
C CYS A 28 11.10 9.85 24.42
N ASP A 29 10.45 10.92 24.91
CA ASP A 29 9.08 11.29 24.56
C ASP A 29 8.87 11.53 23.05
N ARG A 30 9.88 12.04 22.36
CA ARG A 30 9.79 12.30 20.92
C ARG A 30 9.67 10.99 20.12
N CYS A 31 10.51 10.01 20.43
CA CYS A 31 10.50 8.71 19.76
C CYS A 31 9.27 7.90 20.15
N ARG A 32 8.81 7.99 21.40
CA ARG A 32 7.56 7.39 21.87
C ARG A 32 6.33 7.91 21.11
N ARG A 33 6.17 9.24 20.99
CA ARG A 33 5.09 9.84 20.19
C ARG A 33 5.17 9.48 18.71
N LEU A 34 6.38 9.30 18.18
CA LEU A 34 6.53 8.80 16.82
C LEU A 34 6.01 7.37 16.72
N SER A 35 6.43 6.46 17.59
CA SER A 35 5.94 5.07 17.56
C SER A 35 4.42 4.98 17.74
N GLU A 36 3.83 5.78 18.65
CA GLU A 36 2.38 5.84 18.85
C GLU A 36 1.65 6.24 17.56
N ARG A 37 2.11 7.29 16.85
CA ARG A 37 1.53 7.70 15.57
C ARG A 37 1.67 6.63 14.48
N ILE A 38 2.81 5.94 14.39
CA ILE A 38 2.97 4.86 13.40
C ILE A 38 2.00 3.71 13.72
N ILE A 39 1.80 3.36 15.00
CA ILE A 39 0.79 2.37 15.41
C ILE A 39 -0.63 2.84 15.06
N GLU A 40 -0.98 4.09 15.36
CA GLU A 40 -2.29 4.65 15.03
C GLU A 40 -2.54 4.69 13.52
N ASP A 41 -1.53 5.05 12.73
CA ASP A 41 -1.62 5.06 11.28
C ASP A 41 -1.77 3.65 10.70
N GLU A 42 -1.02 2.66 11.22
CA GLU A 42 -1.23 1.25 10.87
C GLU A 42 -2.63 0.79 11.25
N ALA A 43 -3.10 1.10 12.47
CA ALA A 43 -4.43 0.73 12.93
C ALA A 43 -5.54 1.40 12.11
N ARG A 44 -5.33 2.65 11.67
CA ARG A 44 -6.24 3.35 10.77
C ARG A 44 -6.26 2.72 9.40
N ILE A 45 -5.09 2.40 8.83
CA ILE A 45 -5.00 1.67 7.56
C ILE A 45 -5.72 0.33 7.69
N ASP A 46 -5.46 -0.41 8.77
CA ASP A 46 -6.15 -1.68 9.07
C ASP A 46 -7.66 -1.51 9.20
N ALA A 47 -8.13 -0.48 9.91
CA ALA A 47 -9.56 -0.19 10.07
C ALA A 47 -10.23 0.22 8.76
N GLU A 48 -9.56 1.04 7.93
CA GLU A 48 -10.03 1.35 6.58
C GLU A 48 -10.13 0.08 5.74
N LEU A 49 -9.11 -0.78 5.81
CA LEU A 49 -9.08 -2.08 5.12
C LEU A 49 -10.17 -3.05 5.60
N GLU A 50 -10.43 -3.12 6.91
CA GLU A 50 -11.53 -3.89 7.48
C GLU A 50 -12.89 -3.31 7.11
N GLY A 51 -13.03 -1.99 7.09
CA GLY A 51 -14.24 -1.30 6.62
C GLY A 51 -14.57 -1.64 5.17
N PHE A 52 -13.57 -1.66 4.28
CA PHE A 52 -13.74 -2.13 2.90
C PHE A 52 -14.15 -3.61 2.84
N ALA A 53 -13.65 -4.45 3.74
CA ALA A 53 -14.03 -5.86 3.81
C ALA A 53 -15.44 -6.09 4.36
N GLN A 54 -15.91 -5.25 5.29
CA GLN A 54 -17.21 -5.40 5.97
C GLN A 54 -18.37 -4.72 5.25
N ALA A 55 -18.12 -3.70 4.42
CA ALA A 55 -19.16 -2.93 3.71
C ALA A 55 -19.87 -3.67 2.54
N GLY A 56 -19.94 -5.01 2.57
CA GLY A 56 -20.64 -5.80 1.53
C GLY A 56 -19.81 -6.06 0.27
N GLY A 57 -18.49 -5.84 0.33
CA GLY A 57 -17.56 -6.09 -0.77
C GLY A 57 -17.50 -4.97 -1.81
N PHE A 58 -16.40 -4.95 -2.58
CA PHE A 58 -16.12 -4.00 -3.66
C PHE A 58 -17.31 -3.77 -4.61
N ALA A 59 -18.14 -4.78 -4.85
CA ALA A 59 -19.34 -4.68 -5.69
C ALA A 59 -20.40 -3.69 -5.16
N ALA A 60 -20.58 -3.59 -3.85
CA ALA A 60 -21.52 -2.63 -3.24
C ALA A 60 -20.96 -1.20 -3.28
N ALA A 61 -19.66 -1.04 -3.01
CA ALA A 61 -18.96 0.25 -3.09
C ALA A 61 -18.86 0.76 -4.55
N TRP A 62 -18.64 -0.14 -5.51
CA TRP A 62 -18.61 0.16 -6.94
C TRP A 62 -20.01 0.49 -7.50
N SER A 63 -21.04 -0.27 -7.11
CA SER A 63 -22.44 0.04 -7.51
C SER A 63 -22.92 1.38 -6.96
N ALA A 64 -22.46 1.79 -5.77
CA ALA A 64 -22.76 3.11 -5.21
C ALA A 64 -22.08 4.23 -6.00
N ALA A 65 -20.84 4.02 -6.46
CA ALA A 65 -20.11 4.99 -7.28
C ALA A 65 -20.64 5.10 -8.72
N GLU A 66 -21.12 4.00 -9.32
CA GLU A 66 -21.77 4.03 -10.64
C GLU A 66 -23.14 4.73 -10.61
N GLY A 67 -23.86 4.67 -9.49
CA GLY A 67 -25.12 5.39 -9.30
C GLY A 67 -24.99 6.92 -9.33
N GLU A 68 -23.82 7.45 -9.00
CA GLU A 68 -23.55 8.90 -9.00
C GLU A 68 -23.05 9.45 -10.34
N HIS A 69 -22.74 8.58 -11.31
CA HIS A 69 -22.23 8.97 -12.64
C HIS A 69 -23.05 8.45 -13.82
N ALA A 70 -24.31 8.06 -13.60
CA ALA A 70 -25.24 7.85 -14.69
C ALA A 70 -25.32 9.13 -15.55
N PRO A 71 -24.97 9.08 -16.86
CA PRO A 71 -25.12 10.24 -17.71
C PRO A 71 -26.60 10.58 -17.76
N THR A 72 -26.96 11.75 -17.22
CA THR A 72 -28.27 12.33 -17.51
C THR A 72 -28.36 12.46 -19.03
N GLU A 73 -29.19 11.63 -19.65
CA GLU A 73 -29.51 11.73 -21.07
C GLU A 73 -29.80 13.20 -21.42
N PRO A 74 -29.39 13.67 -22.62
CA PRO A 74 -29.74 15.01 -23.06
C PRO A 74 -31.26 15.06 -23.24
N ARG A 75 -31.93 15.62 -22.24
CA ARG A 75 -33.33 16.01 -22.30
C ARG A 75 -33.48 16.91 -23.53
N ARG A 76 -34.06 16.37 -24.60
CA ARG A 76 -34.63 17.11 -25.73
C ARG A 76 -35.54 18.20 -25.16
N THR A 77 -35.01 19.41 -25.01
CA THR A 77 -35.81 20.57 -24.65
C THR A 77 -36.17 21.31 -25.91
N SER A 78 -37.48 21.36 -26.09
CA SER A 78 -38.23 22.10 -27.08
C SER A 78 -37.69 23.53 -27.22
N MET A 79 -37.56 23.91 -28.49
CA MET A 79 -37.58 25.28 -28.99
C MET A 79 -38.74 26.07 -28.34
N TYR A 80 -38.53 27.38 -28.12
CA TYR A 80 -39.42 28.39 -27.52
C TYR A 80 -39.20 28.70 -26.02
N GLY A 81 -38.55 29.84 -25.73
CA GLY A 81 -38.49 30.42 -24.39
C GLY A 81 -37.44 31.53 -24.18
N TRP A 82 -37.60 32.66 -24.87
CA TRP A 82 -37.33 34.06 -24.47
C TRP A 82 -36.26 34.34 -23.38
N ILE A 83 -35.16 35.03 -23.72
CA ILE A 83 -34.93 36.48 -23.49
C ILE A 83 -35.35 36.98 -22.09
N ALA A 84 -34.37 37.24 -21.22
CA ALA A 84 -34.19 38.49 -20.45
C ALA A 84 -33.21 38.27 -19.29
N GLY A 85 -32.33 39.24 -19.03
CA GLY A 85 -31.63 39.38 -17.76
C GLY A 85 -30.11 39.46 -17.84
N MET A 86 -29.57 40.46 -18.54
CA MET A 86 -28.23 40.97 -18.21
C MET A 86 -28.30 41.91 -17.01
N ALA A 87 -27.26 41.83 -16.16
CA ALA A 87 -26.50 42.92 -15.56
C ALA A 87 -26.36 42.91 -14.02
N ALA A 88 -25.19 43.44 -13.61
CA ALA A 88 -24.66 43.76 -12.27
C ALA A 88 -23.91 42.59 -11.59
N ALA A 89 -22.59 42.47 -11.73
CA ALA A 89 -21.53 43.28 -11.12
C ALA A 89 -21.40 43.10 -9.60
N ALA A 90 -20.38 42.36 -9.17
CA ALA A 90 -19.70 42.57 -7.89
C ALA A 90 -18.29 41.97 -7.98
N THR A 91 -17.34 42.83 -8.34
CA THR A 91 -15.91 42.67 -8.10
C THR A 91 -15.65 42.52 -6.61
N LEU A 92 -15.06 41.40 -6.20
CA LEU A 92 -14.28 41.34 -4.95
C LEU A 92 -12.85 40.94 -5.32
N ALA A 93 -12.00 41.97 -5.30
CA ALA A 93 -10.56 41.87 -5.29
C ALA A 93 -10.13 41.16 -4.00
N PHE A 94 -9.59 39.94 -4.12
CA PHE A 94 -8.78 39.37 -3.05
C PHE A 94 -7.40 40.01 -3.12
N ALA A 95 -7.13 40.87 -2.15
CA ALA A 95 -5.83 41.46 -1.92
C ALA A 95 -4.81 40.35 -1.64
N VAL A 96 -3.85 40.21 -2.55
CA VAL A 96 -2.61 39.44 -2.35
C VAL A 96 -1.75 40.23 -1.38
N SER A 97 -1.62 39.74 -0.15
CA SER A 97 -0.55 40.19 0.76
C SER A 97 0.75 39.48 0.36
N PRO A 98 1.84 40.19 0.00
CA PRO A 98 3.16 39.59 -0.12
C PRO A 98 3.73 39.42 1.29
N GLY A 99 3.38 38.32 1.93
CA GLY A 99 4.03 37.88 3.16
C GLY A 99 5.38 37.27 2.85
N LEU A 100 6.43 37.99 3.23
CA LEU A 100 7.83 37.57 3.43
C LEU A 100 8.02 36.03 3.44
N ARG A 101 8.54 35.48 2.34
CA ARG A 101 9.25 34.20 2.38
C ARG A 101 10.58 34.44 3.11
N PRO A 102 10.89 33.73 4.20
CA PRO A 102 12.26 33.67 4.68
C PRO A 102 13.10 33.01 3.59
N ASP A 103 14.14 33.71 3.19
CA ASP A 103 15.17 33.27 2.26
C ASP A 103 15.94 32.09 2.89
N PRO A 104 15.82 30.84 2.40
CA PRO A 104 16.71 29.79 2.81
C PRO A 104 17.99 29.95 1.98
N GLY A 105 18.81 30.94 2.34
CA GLY A 105 20.17 31.11 1.86
C GLY A 105 21.13 30.03 2.38
N GLY A 106 20.67 28.77 2.40
CA GLY A 106 21.51 27.60 2.56
C GLY A 106 21.91 27.13 1.16
N LEU A 107 23.19 27.34 0.82
CA LEU A 107 23.82 26.85 -0.39
C LEU A 107 23.54 25.34 -0.56
N VAL A 108 22.58 24.99 -1.40
CA VAL A 108 22.44 23.62 -1.90
C VAL A 108 23.62 23.39 -2.83
N PRO A 109 24.46 22.36 -2.62
CA PRO A 109 25.54 22.03 -3.53
C PRO A 109 24.97 21.79 -4.94
N THR A 110 25.37 22.62 -5.90
CA THR A 110 24.93 22.57 -7.31
C THR A 110 25.65 21.48 -8.11
N ASP A 111 25.96 20.34 -7.50
CA ASP A 111 26.43 19.18 -8.24
C ASP A 111 25.26 18.19 -8.40
N PRO A 112 24.51 18.25 -9.52
CA PRO A 112 23.36 17.38 -9.75
C PRO A 112 23.75 15.89 -9.84
N LEU A 113 25.03 15.58 -10.10
CA LEU A 113 25.52 14.19 -10.16
C LEU A 113 26.09 13.71 -8.82
N GLY A 114 26.59 14.62 -7.99
CA GLY A 114 27.01 14.32 -6.61
C GLY A 114 25.84 14.25 -5.61
N ALA A 115 24.68 14.80 -5.95
CA ALA A 115 23.54 14.97 -5.05
C ALA A 115 22.91 13.67 -4.53
N CYS A 116 23.13 12.53 -5.20
CA CYS A 116 22.61 11.25 -4.74
C CYS A 116 23.67 10.22 -4.35
N ALA A 117 24.96 10.57 -4.31
CA ALA A 117 26.03 9.61 -4.00
C ALA A 117 25.87 8.99 -2.60
N GLU A 118 25.58 9.83 -1.60
CA GLU A 118 25.34 9.40 -0.22
C GLU A 118 23.84 9.28 0.07
N LEU A 119 23.38 8.12 0.54
CA LEU A 119 21.96 7.87 0.82
C LEU A 119 21.51 8.45 2.17
N ALA A 120 22.41 8.48 3.17
CA ALA A 120 22.12 8.95 4.52
C ALA A 120 21.49 10.35 4.60
N PRO A 121 21.97 11.39 3.88
CA PRO A 121 21.33 12.72 3.90
C PRO A 121 19.97 12.76 3.19
N LEU A 122 19.67 11.78 2.32
CA LEU A 122 18.41 11.70 1.59
C LEU A 122 17.29 11.03 2.39
N GLU A 123 17.61 10.18 3.37
CA GLU A 123 16.62 9.51 4.23
C GLU A 123 15.57 10.47 4.85
N PRO A 124 15.94 11.56 5.55
CA PRO A 124 14.94 12.46 6.13
C PRO A 124 14.09 13.16 5.07
N LEU A 125 14.66 13.44 3.89
CA LEU A 125 13.94 14.04 2.77
C LEU A 125 12.95 13.05 2.16
N ALA A 126 13.34 11.79 1.98
CA ALA A 126 12.45 10.73 1.50
C ALA A 126 11.26 10.55 2.44
N VAL A 127 11.50 10.42 3.75
CA VAL A 127 10.43 10.30 4.76
C VAL A 127 9.47 11.49 4.70
N ALA A 128 9.97 12.70 4.46
CA ALA A 128 9.15 13.90 4.34
C ALA A 128 8.47 14.06 2.97
N GLY A 129 8.73 13.19 1.99
CA GLY A 129 8.24 13.36 0.61
C GLY A 129 8.89 14.55 -0.11
N GLN A 130 10.14 14.88 0.21
CA GLN A 130 10.85 16.08 -0.23
C GLN A 130 12.07 15.81 -1.12
N LEU A 131 12.23 14.59 -1.64
CA LEU A 131 13.18 14.37 -2.73
C LEU A 131 12.68 15.10 -3.98
N ASP A 132 13.58 15.80 -4.66
CA ASP A 132 13.27 16.38 -5.97
C ASP A 132 13.40 15.34 -7.10
N GLU A 133 12.90 15.67 -8.28
CA GLU A 133 12.90 14.73 -9.42
C GLU A 133 14.34 14.41 -9.89
N ALA A 134 15.28 15.35 -9.75
CA ALA A 134 16.69 15.10 -10.10
C ALA A 134 17.34 14.07 -9.17
N GLN A 135 17.02 14.11 -7.87
CA GLN A 135 17.43 13.10 -6.91
C GLN A 135 16.80 11.74 -7.22
N LEU A 136 15.51 11.68 -7.59
CA LEU A 136 14.85 10.43 -7.98
C LEU A 136 15.43 9.82 -9.26
N GLU A 137 15.72 10.65 -10.27
CA GLU A 137 16.35 10.22 -11.51
C GLU A 137 17.78 9.72 -11.26
N CYS A 138 18.54 10.44 -10.43
CA CYS A 138 19.89 10.02 -10.01
C CYS A 138 19.85 8.66 -9.28
N LEU A 139 18.93 8.46 -8.34
CA LEU A 139 18.74 7.18 -7.64
C LEU A 139 18.35 6.05 -8.61
N SER A 140 17.46 6.32 -9.57
CA SER A 140 17.05 5.33 -10.58
C SER A 140 18.22 4.95 -11.50
N SER A 141 18.98 5.93 -11.98
CA SER A 141 20.15 5.70 -12.81
C SER A 141 21.25 4.90 -12.08
N ARG A 142 21.35 5.03 -10.76
CA ARG A 142 22.27 4.21 -9.96
C ARG A 142 21.83 2.74 -9.91
N LEU A 143 20.53 2.46 -9.81
CA LEU A 143 20.01 1.09 -9.85
C LEU A 143 20.33 0.39 -11.17
N ASP A 144 20.38 1.12 -12.28
CA ASP A 144 20.75 0.59 -13.60
C ASP A 144 22.26 0.29 -13.75
N THR A 145 23.08 0.63 -12.75
CA THR A 145 24.52 0.38 -12.78
C THR A 145 24.83 -1.09 -12.45
N LEU A 146 25.35 -1.83 -13.44
CA LEU A 146 25.60 -3.28 -13.37
C LEU A 146 26.48 -3.74 -12.19
N GLU A 147 27.31 -2.87 -11.62
CA GLU A 147 28.27 -3.21 -10.55
C GLU A 147 27.81 -2.76 -9.15
N LEU A 148 26.58 -2.27 -9.00
CA LEU A 148 26.08 -1.79 -7.72
C LEU A 148 25.89 -2.97 -6.74
N PRO A 149 26.47 -2.94 -5.52
CA PRO A 149 26.27 -4.00 -4.52
C PRO A 149 24.78 -4.19 -4.19
N LEU A 150 24.34 -5.43 -4.01
CA LEU A 150 22.93 -5.73 -3.71
C LEU A 150 22.40 -4.96 -2.49
N SER A 151 23.19 -4.85 -1.41
CA SER A 151 22.80 -4.07 -0.22
C SER A 151 22.48 -2.62 -0.54
N GLU A 152 23.23 -2.02 -1.47
CA GLU A 152 23.06 -0.63 -1.90
C GLU A 152 21.84 -0.48 -2.83
N GLN A 153 21.59 -1.47 -3.71
CA GLN A 153 20.36 -1.53 -4.51
C GLN A 153 19.11 -1.59 -3.62
N ILE A 154 19.15 -2.42 -2.56
CA ILE A 154 18.07 -2.53 -1.57
C ILE A 154 17.82 -1.19 -0.89
N GLU A 155 18.88 -0.52 -0.43
CA GLU A 155 18.78 0.79 0.25
C GLU A 155 18.20 1.87 -0.67
N ILE A 156 18.70 1.99 -1.92
CA ILE A 156 18.20 2.95 -2.90
C ILE A 156 16.71 2.71 -3.19
N SER A 157 16.35 1.47 -3.48
CA SER A 157 14.99 1.11 -3.84
C SER A 157 14.01 1.37 -2.68
N ARG A 158 14.40 1.03 -1.44
CA ARG A 158 13.59 1.34 -0.24
C ARG A 158 13.44 2.84 -0.01
N LEU A 159 14.50 3.62 -0.24
CA LEU A 159 14.47 5.08 -0.12
C LEU A 159 13.44 5.67 -1.10
N GLN A 160 13.43 5.21 -2.35
CA GLN A 160 12.44 5.61 -3.36
C GLN A 160 11.01 5.21 -2.92
N MET A 161 10.80 3.99 -2.41
CA MET A 161 9.50 3.56 -1.92
C MET A 161 8.97 4.46 -0.78
N VAL A 162 9.82 4.76 0.21
CA VAL A 162 9.45 5.63 1.34
C VAL A 162 9.04 7.01 0.83
N HIS A 163 9.82 7.59 -0.08
CA HIS A 163 9.51 8.88 -0.67
C HIS A 163 8.17 8.89 -1.40
N LEU A 164 7.95 7.95 -2.32
CA LEU A 164 6.72 7.85 -3.10
C LEU A 164 5.51 7.57 -2.20
N TRP A 165 5.71 6.78 -1.14
CA TRP A 165 4.68 6.53 -0.14
C TRP A 165 4.29 7.81 0.60
N SER A 166 5.27 8.61 1.03
CA SER A 166 5.05 9.88 1.72
C SER A 166 4.43 10.96 0.83
N LEU A 167 4.74 10.97 -0.47
CA LEU A 167 4.07 11.82 -1.45
C LEU A 167 2.62 11.41 -1.74
N GLY A 168 2.23 10.19 -1.39
CA GLY A 168 0.95 9.61 -1.78
C GLY A 168 0.89 9.12 -3.23
N ASP A 169 2.03 9.08 -3.93
CA ASP A 169 2.12 8.55 -5.30
C ASP A 169 2.13 7.00 -5.27
N ARG A 170 0.93 6.43 -5.11
CA ARG A 170 0.75 4.99 -5.01
C ARG A 170 1.07 4.24 -6.30
N ALA A 171 0.90 4.88 -7.45
CA ALA A 171 1.16 4.26 -8.75
C ALA A 171 2.66 4.09 -9.00
N ARG A 172 3.47 5.13 -8.80
CA ARG A 172 4.94 5.00 -8.86
C ARG A 172 5.46 4.09 -7.76
N TRP A 173 4.90 4.19 -6.55
CA TRP A 173 5.28 3.30 -5.44
C TRP A 173 5.11 1.83 -5.82
N GLU A 174 3.95 1.45 -6.39
CA GLU A 174 3.68 0.09 -6.83
C GLU A 174 4.73 -0.40 -7.84
N GLN A 175 5.09 0.43 -8.82
CA GLN A 175 6.11 0.10 -9.83
C GLN A 175 7.48 -0.17 -9.19
N VAL A 176 7.91 0.68 -8.26
CA VAL A 176 9.19 0.51 -7.55
C VAL A 176 9.18 -0.74 -6.68
N VAL A 177 8.07 -1.03 -5.97
CA VAL A 177 7.96 -2.25 -5.15
C VAL A 177 7.99 -3.51 -6.01
N ARG A 178 7.30 -3.52 -7.16
CA ARG A 178 7.35 -4.64 -8.11
C ARG A 178 8.77 -4.88 -8.60
N HIS A 179 9.45 -3.82 -9.06
CA HIS A 179 10.83 -3.92 -9.51
C HIS A 179 11.75 -4.46 -8.40
N HIS A 180 11.59 -3.98 -7.18
CA HIS A 180 12.36 -4.47 -6.03
C HIS A 180 12.17 -5.97 -5.80
N LEU A 181 10.91 -6.41 -5.64
CA LEU A 181 10.60 -7.80 -5.34
C LEU A 181 10.92 -8.74 -6.51
N ASP A 182 10.88 -8.25 -7.76
CA ASP A 182 11.08 -9.08 -8.94
C ASP A 182 12.55 -9.12 -9.41
N GLN A 183 13.36 -8.10 -9.09
CA GLN A 183 14.71 -7.93 -9.64
C GLN A 183 15.82 -7.66 -8.61
N ILE A 184 15.49 -7.13 -7.42
CA ILE A 184 16.49 -6.72 -6.42
C ILE A 184 16.51 -7.71 -5.26
N ASP A 185 15.43 -7.78 -4.48
CA ASP A 185 15.33 -8.58 -3.27
C ASP A 185 13.89 -9.07 -3.07
N ASP A 186 13.70 -10.38 -3.24
CA ASP A 186 12.43 -11.07 -3.06
C ASP A 186 12.21 -11.56 -1.61
N SER A 187 13.19 -11.35 -0.73
CA SER A 187 13.23 -11.96 0.60
C SER A 187 12.48 -11.16 1.69
N ASP A 188 11.89 -10.01 1.36
CA ASP A 188 11.13 -9.17 2.30
C ASP A 188 9.63 -9.54 2.31
N PRO A 189 9.15 -10.37 3.26
CA PRO A 189 7.76 -10.77 3.33
C PRO A 189 6.82 -9.63 3.72
N ASP A 190 7.30 -8.61 4.44
CA ASP A 190 6.48 -7.46 4.83
C ASP A 190 6.15 -6.62 3.60
N LEU A 191 7.14 -6.39 2.73
CA LEU A 191 6.96 -5.66 1.49
C LEU A 191 6.06 -6.40 0.50
N ALA A 192 6.27 -7.71 0.33
CA ALA A 192 5.43 -8.56 -0.52
C ALA A 192 3.97 -8.60 -0.02
N TYR A 193 3.76 -8.71 1.30
CA TYR A 193 2.42 -8.62 1.89
C TYR A 193 1.76 -7.27 1.62
N LYS A 194 2.46 -6.16 1.85
CA LYS A 194 1.95 -4.79 1.61
C LYS A 194 1.56 -4.59 0.15
N LEU A 195 2.36 -5.08 -0.80
CA LEU A 195 2.03 -5.01 -2.22
C LEU A 195 0.78 -5.85 -2.55
N ALA A 196 0.71 -7.10 -2.09
CA ALA A 196 -0.46 -7.95 -2.31
C ALA A 196 -1.75 -7.31 -1.77
N LEU A 197 -1.67 -6.70 -0.59
CA LEU A 197 -2.77 -5.98 0.04
C LEU A 197 -3.19 -4.75 -0.77
N TYR A 198 -2.24 -3.96 -1.25
CA TYR A 198 -2.52 -2.82 -2.13
C TYR A 198 -3.19 -3.27 -3.44
N LEU A 199 -2.64 -4.29 -4.11
CA LEU A 199 -3.16 -4.82 -5.38
C LEU A 199 -4.58 -5.40 -5.24
N SER A 200 -4.94 -5.93 -4.07
CA SER A 200 -6.28 -6.47 -3.82
C SER A 200 -7.40 -5.42 -3.96
N LYS A 201 -7.05 -4.13 -3.87
CA LYS A 201 -7.99 -3.02 -4.11
C LYS A 201 -8.30 -2.81 -5.59
N GLY A 202 -7.48 -3.34 -6.50
CA GLY A 202 -7.68 -3.31 -7.95
C GLY A 202 -8.74 -4.28 -8.46
N GLY A 203 -9.37 -5.05 -7.57
CA GLY A 203 -10.45 -5.98 -7.91
C GLY A 203 -9.97 -7.26 -8.61
N PRO A 204 -10.89 -7.98 -9.28
CA PRO A 204 -10.61 -9.31 -9.86
C PRO A 204 -9.44 -9.35 -10.84
N GLY A 205 -9.20 -8.26 -11.59
CA GLY A 205 -8.13 -8.17 -12.60
C GLY A 205 -6.72 -8.27 -12.01
N ALA A 206 -6.54 -7.92 -10.73
CA ALA A 206 -5.25 -7.99 -10.06
C ALA A 206 -5.01 -9.32 -9.32
N THR A 207 -5.96 -10.27 -9.37
CA THR A 207 -5.96 -11.47 -8.51
C THR A 207 -4.69 -12.31 -8.64
N GLU A 208 -4.20 -12.54 -9.87
CA GLU A 208 -2.97 -13.33 -10.07
C GLU A 208 -1.78 -12.72 -9.34
N GLU A 209 -1.69 -11.39 -9.34
CA GLU A 209 -0.59 -10.68 -8.70
C GLU A 209 -0.73 -10.65 -7.18
N VAL A 210 -1.96 -10.50 -6.68
CA VAL A 210 -2.28 -10.68 -5.27
C VAL A 210 -1.84 -12.07 -4.82
N LEU A 211 -2.18 -13.12 -5.57
CA LEU A 211 -1.78 -14.50 -5.25
C LEU A 211 -0.27 -14.71 -5.31
N ARG A 212 0.40 -14.13 -6.30
CA ARG A 212 1.87 -14.20 -6.46
C ARG A 212 2.58 -13.58 -5.26
N TYR A 213 2.31 -12.32 -4.95
CA TYR A 213 3.03 -11.61 -3.89
C TYR A 213 2.63 -12.06 -2.48
N SER A 214 1.38 -12.51 -2.28
CA SER A 214 1.00 -13.15 -1.02
C SER A 214 1.66 -14.52 -0.83
N GLN A 215 1.87 -15.29 -1.91
CA GLN A 215 2.64 -16.53 -1.83
C GLN A 215 4.12 -16.24 -1.52
N LEU A 216 4.72 -15.22 -2.18
CA LEU A 216 6.07 -14.79 -1.87
C LEU A 216 6.24 -14.44 -0.38
N ALA A 217 5.31 -13.66 0.18
CA ALA A 217 5.29 -13.36 1.61
C ALA A 217 5.19 -14.62 2.48
N LEU A 218 4.35 -15.60 2.10
CA LEU A 218 4.25 -16.88 2.79
C LEU A 218 5.55 -17.69 2.70
N ASP A 219 6.24 -17.69 1.57
CA ASP A 219 7.48 -18.44 1.37
C ASP A 219 8.60 -17.91 2.28
N HIS A 220 8.63 -16.59 2.50
CA HIS A 220 9.58 -15.92 3.39
C HIS A 220 9.07 -15.68 4.82
N ARG A 221 7.93 -16.30 5.22
CA ARG A 221 7.31 -16.11 6.54
C ARG A 221 8.20 -16.40 7.74
N ALA A 222 9.27 -17.18 7.56
CA ALA A 222 10.24 -17.47 8.63
C ALA A 222 11.00 -16.22 9.10
N ALA A 223 11.06 -15.16 8.27
CA ALA A 223 11.65 -13.88 8.65
C ALA A 223 10.73 -13.06 9.58
N TRP A 224 9.44 -13.38 9.65
CA TRP A 224 8.54 -12.74 10.63
C TRP A 224 8.82 -13.25 12.04
N THR A 225 9.11 -12.31 12.94
CA THR A 225 9.37 -12.61 14.36
C THR A 225 8.26 -12.04 15.25
N GLY A 226 8.03 -12.67 16.40
CA GLY A 226 7.05 -12.23 17.40
C GLY A 226 5.58 -12.52 17.05
N GLY A 227 4.67 -11.93 17.83
CA GLY A 227 3.22 -12.22 17.78
C GLY A 227 2.52 -11.83 16.47
N ARG A 228 3.08 -10.90 15.70
CA ARG A 228 2.54 -10.49 14.40
C ARG A 228 2.63 -11.55 13.32
N SER A 229 3.56 -12.49 13.47
CA SER A 229 3.69 -13.60 12.53
C SER A 229 2.37 -14.37 12.39
N VAL A 230 1.66 -14.59 13.50
CA VAL A 230 0.40 -15.36 13.50
C VAL A 230 -0.74 -14.58 12.84
N GLU A 231 -0.91 -13.30 13.16
CA GLU A 231 -1.99 -12.48 12.59
C GLU A 231 -1.73 -12.13 11.12
N GLY A 232 -0.48 -11.82 10.76
CA GLY A 232 -0.07 -11.58 9.38
C GLY A 232 -0.30 -12.80 8.49
N LEU A 233 0.01 -14.01 9.00
CA LEU A 233 -0.27 -15.26 8.28
C LEU A 233 -1.76 -15.47 8.06
N ASP A 234 -2.61 -15.33 9.08
CA ASP A 234 -4.07 -15.45 8.93
C ASP A 234 -4.60 -14.45 7.89
N ARG A 235 -4.14 -13.20 7.95
CA ARG A 235 -4.51 -12.17 6.96
C ARG A 235 -4.07 -12.53 5.54
N LEU A 236 -2.87 -13.08 5.34
CA LEU A 236 -2.40 -13.54 4.03
C LEU A 236 -3.25 -14.68 3.46
N TYR A 237 -3.57 -15.69 4.28
CA TYR A 237 -4.44 -16.79 3.84
C TYR A 237 -5.83 -16.30 3.47
N ARG A 238 -6.41 -15.42 4.31
CA ARG A 238 -7.71 -14.79 4.04
C ARG A 238 -7.70 -13.94 2.77
N LEU A 239 -6.63 -13.15 2.55
CA LEU A 239 -6.46 -12.33 1.36
C LEU A 239 -6.47 -13.18 0.08
N ARG A 240 -5.71 -14.29 0.07
CA ARG A 240 -5.64 -15.22 -1.08
C ARG A 240 -6.99 -15.86 -1.39
N ALA A 241 -7.68 -16.31 -0.35
CA ALA A 241 -8.99 -16.94 -0.48
C ALA A 241 -10.03 -15.96 -1.04
N ARG A 242 -10.08 -14.72 -0.50
CA ARG A 242 -10.99 -13.67 -0.96
C ARG A 242 -10.69 -13.19 -2.38
N ALA A 243 -9.42 -12.99 -2.73
CA ALA A 243 -9.04 -12.58 -4.09
C ALA A 243 -9.44 -13.64 -5.12
N SER A 244 -9.15 -14.92 -4.85
CA SER A 244 -9.55 -16.04 -5.73
C SER A 244 -11.07 -16.17 -5.87
N MET A 245 -11.81 -16.00 -4.77
CA MET A 245 -13.28 -15.98 -4.75
C MET A 245 -13.83 -14.84 -5.62
N SER A 246 -13.24 -13.65 -5.52
CA SER A 246 -13.62 -12.49 -6.33
C SER A 246 -13.37 -12.74 -7.83
N ALA A 247 -12.24 -13.35 -8.20
CA ALA A 247 -11.96 -13.74 -9.57
C ALA A 247 -12.92 -14.81 -10.11
N TRP A 248 -13.32 -15.77 -9.28
CA TRP A 248 -14.32 -16.78 -9.65
C TRP A 248 -15.68 -16.13 -9.96
N GLN A 249 -16.14 -15.21 -9.11
CA GLN A 249 -17.41 -14.50 -9.31
C GLN A 249 -17.39 -13.61 -10.55
N ALA A 250 -16.25 -13.02 -10.88
CA ALA A 250 -16.08 -12.14 -12.04
C ALA A 250 -15.85 -12.88 -13.37
N ALA A 251 -15.58 -14.20 -13.33
CA ALA A 251 -15.27 -14.97 -14.52
C ALA A 251 -16.49 -15.09 -15.46
N ALA A 252 -16.33 -14.59 -16.69
CA ALA A 252 -17.38 -14.55 -17.70
C ALA A 252 -17.64 -15.93 -18.33
N ASP A 253 -16.58 -16.65 -18.68
CA ASP A 253 -16.67 -17.96 -19.31
C ASP A 253 -16.50 -19.11 -18.30
N GLU A 254 -17.07 -20.25 -18.63
CA GLU A 254 -17.11 -21.42 -17.74
C GLU A 254 -15.72 -22.02 -17.47
N VAL A 255 -14.80 -21.95 -18.44
CA VAL A 255 -13.45 -22.51 -18.29
C VAL A 255 -12.65 -21.70 -17.28
N THR A 256 -12.66 -20.37 -17.44
CA THR A 256 -12.02 -19.45 -16.50
C THR A 256 -12.70 -19.51 -15.13
N ARG A 257 -14.03 -19.63 -15.08
CA ARG A 257 -14.79 -19.78 -13.84
C ARG A 257 -14.37 -21.04 -13.09
N GLU A 258 -14.35 -22.20 -13.72
CA GLU A 258 -13.98 -23.45 -13.04
C GLU A 258 -12.52 -23.44 -12.57
N ARG A 259 -11.60 -22.86 -13.36
CA ARG A 259 -10.20 -22.63 -12.93
C ARG A 259 -10.14 -21.80 -11.65
N TRP A 260 -10.83 -20.65 -11.61
CA TRP A 260 -10.83 -19.80 -10.42
C TRP A 260 -11.56 -20.42 -9.24
N ARG A 261 -12.62 -21.20 -9.48
CA ARG A 261 -13.32 -21.98 -8.45
C ARG A 261 -12.36 -22.96 -7.77
N ALA A 262 -11.61 -23.73 -8.55
CA ALA A 262 -10.62 -24.67 -8.04
C ALA A 262 -9.53 -23.95 -7.23
N ARG A 263 -9.05 -22.79 -7.72
CA ARG A 263 -8.07 -21.95 -7.01
C ARG A 263 -8.61 -21.40 -5.69
N ALA A 264 -9.84 -20.88 -5.70
CA ALA A 264 -10.51 -20.37 -4.50
C ALA A 264 -10.70 -21.46 -3.45
N LEU A 265 -11.07 -22.68 -3.87
CA LEU A 265 -11.23 -23.81 -2.96
C LEU A 265 -9.91 -24.21 -2.32
N ALA A 266 -8.82 -24.25 -3.09
CA ALA A 266 -7.49 -24.53 -2.56
C ALA A 266 -7.06 -23.48 -1.52
N CYS A 267 -7.22 -22.18 -1.82
CA CYS A 267 -6.89 -21.11 -0.88
C CYS A 267 -7.78 -21.13 0.38
N ALA A 268 -9.07 -21.45 0.25
CA ALA A 268 -9.98 -21.57 1.38
C ALA A 268 -9.60 -22.74 2.31
N ARG A 269 -9.16 -23.88 1.74
CA ARG A 269 -8.67 -25.03 2.52
C ARG A 269 -7.38 -24.72 3.25
N GLU A 270 -6.42 -24.08 2.58
CA GLU A 270 -5.17 -23.62 3.21
C GLU A 270 -5.46 -22.68 4.38
N TRP A 271 -6.41 -21.76 4.23
CA TRP A 271 -6.83 -20.88 5.31
C TRP A 271 -7.51 -21.63 6.47
N SER A 272 -8.45 -22.53 6.17
CA SER A 272 -9.13 -23.37 7.17
C SER A 272 -8.12 -24.21 7.98
N GLU A 273 -7.12 -24.78 7.31
CA GLU A 273 -6.05 -25.54 7.95
C GLU A 273 -5.20 -24.63 8.84
N HIS A 274 -4.80 -23.45 8.36
CA HIS A 274 -4.06 -22.50 9.19
C HIS A 274 -4.85 -22.10 10.44
N ALA A 275 -6.13 -21.73 10.30
CA ALA A 275 -7.01 -21.41 11.43
C ALA A 275 -7.13 -22.57 12.43
N ARG A 276 -7.18 -23.83 11.94
CA ARG A 276 -7.13 -25.04 12.77
C ARG A 276 -5.86 -25.14 13.60
N THR A 277 -4.69 -24.89 13.00
CA THR A 277 -3.40 -24.94 13.71
C THR A 277 -3.30 -23.89 14.81
N LEU A 278 -4.01 -22.77 14.67
CA LEU A 278 -4.09 -21.70 15.67
C LEU A 278 -5.19 -21.91 16.73
N GLY A 279 -6.01 -22.96 16.62
CA GLY A 279 -7.17 -23.17 17.48
C GLY A 279 -8.25 -22.09 17.32
N ARG A 280 -8.29 -21.41 16.17
CA ARG A 280 -9.30 -20.37 15.86
C ARG A 280 -10.53 -20.98 15.21
N GLU A 281 -11.64 -20.25 15.29
CA GLU A 281 -12.87 -20.62 14.59
C GLU A 281 -12.62 -20.61 13.06
N ARG A 282 -13.11 -21.65 12.37
CA ARG A 282 -12.92 -21.84 10.92
C ARG A 282 -14.12 -21.38 10.09
N SER A 283 -15.10 -20.74 10.71
CA SER A 283 -16.42 -20.53 10.12
C SER A 283 -16.38 -19.77 8.80
N GLU A 284 -15.61 -18.69 8.68
CA GLU A 284 -15.49 -17.97 7.41
C GLU A 284 -14.86 -18.83 6.29
N ALA A 285 -13.77 -19.56 6.59
CA ALA A 285 -13.11 -20.42 5.61
C ALA A 285 -13.99 -21.61 5.19
N GLN A 286 -14.70 -22.21 6.16
CA GLN A 286 -15.65 -23.31 5.93
C GLN A 286 -16.83 -22.87 5.08
N GLN A 287 -17.46 -21.72 5.41
CA GLN A 287 -18.52 -21.13 4.60
C GLN A 287 -18.04 -20.86 3.16
N MET A 288 -16.79 -20.47 2.98
CA MET A 288 -16.21 -20.27 1.66
C MET A 288 -16.11 -21.59 0.86
N CYS A 289 -15.62 -22.67 1.47
CA CYS A 289 -15.60 -23.99 0.84
C CYS A 289 -17.02 -24.47 0.47
N GLU A 290 -17.97 -24.35 1.39
CA GLU A 290 -19.37 -24.74 1.19
C GLU A 290 -20.01 -23.95 0.04
N GLY A 291 -19.76 -22.65 -0.04
CA GLY A 291 -20.20 -21.79 -1.15
C GLY A 291 -19.58 -22.17 -2.50
N LEU A 292 -18.40 -22.81 -2.49
CA LEU A 292 -17.76 -23.40 -3.67
C LEU A 292 -18.23 -24.83 -3.96
N GLY A 293 -19.15 -25.38 -3.17
CA GLY A 293 -19.75 -26.70 -3.34
C GLY A 293 -18.86 -27.86 -2.91
N ALA A 294 -17.94 -27.65 -1.96
CA ALA A 294 -17.05 -28.70 -1.45
C ALA A 294 -16.79 -28.53 0.06
N PRO A 295 -16.51 -29.62 0.80
CA PRO A 295 -16.03 -29.49 2.18
C PRO A 295 -14.57 -28.98 2.23
N CYS A 296 -14.24 -28.32 3.34
CA CYS A 296 -12.89 -27.86 3.66
C CYS A 296 -11.97 -28.95 4.28
N GLU A 297 -12.49 -30.18 4.47
CA GLU A 297 -11.77 -31.30 5.10
C GLU A 297 -10.73 -31.97 4.18
#